data_AF-A0A1A0HG03-F1
#
_entry.id   AF-A0A1A0HG03-F1
#
_cell.length_a   1.000
_cell.length_b   1.000
_cell.length_c   1.000
_cell.angle_alpha   90.00
_cell.angle_beta   90.00
_cell.angle_gamma   90.00
#
_symmetry.space_group_name_H-M   'P 1'
#
loop_
_entity.id
_entity.type
_entity.pdbx_description
1 polymer ?
#
loop_
_entity_poly.entity_id
_entity_poly.type
_entity_poly.pdbx_seq_one_letter_code
_entity_poly.pdbx_strand_id
1 'polypeptide(L)'
;MKFGIYVVAISWLLSRVFAVNIQQSTVEIDQGVKAIENLTIHKIVYYSIINSPQVTVLHSFKNAGTFYVTSTNGFEASVVIKGDHFQNSGLVVFNSFLVNESIHGVDVENDFANTGAMLFGVSGFNPYSSVTFVLSDGSWVNTGMISFLKLSEYPTRLYIGRSQRLKGGLSITNEGTICFYSQIWASYTRIKGHGCITVGSKSKLEIYFPDYRISPTQTINLESSDSLLQVYGMSSSLDIAPTIKVSGLGEGNSIEVDIPYLTMNAKEYSTRRGELSVEIKSKPRVYFRVGRGYRLVDFQIRPSAFGTRITVHKPAPRKPPRICKCATKIPVVPTYLP
;
A
#
# COMPACT_ATOMS: atom_id res chain seq x y z
N MET A 1 -17.72 -38.45 62.48
CA MET A 1 -19.02 -37.95 61.98
C MET A 1 -18.77 -36.56 61.39
N LYS A 2 -18.74 -36.42 60.05
CA LYS A 2 -19.79 -35.82 59.19
C LYS A 2 -20.11 -34.36 59.59
N PHE A 3 -20.19 -33.32 58.76
CA PHE A 3 -20.05 -33.05 57.32
C PHE A 3 -20.23 -31.50 57.15
N GLY A 4 -19.63 -30.87 56.13
CA GLY A 4 -20.06 -29.56 55.57
C GLY A 4 -19.49 -28.31 56.27
N ILE A 5 -19.11 -27.22 55.60
CA ILE A 5 -19.63 -26.60 54.37
C ILE A 5 -18.48 -25.86 53.62
N TYR A 6 -18.52 -25.92 52.29
CA TYR A 6 -17.64 -25.24 51.33
C TYR A 6 -18.07 -23.78 51.06
N VAL A 7 -17.19 -23.07 50.32
CA VAL A 7 -17.40 -21.84 49.50
C VAL A 7 -17.34 -20.53 50.32
N VAL A 8 -16.47 -19.54 50.08
CA VAL A 8 -16.32 -18.57 48.95
C VAL A 8 -15.01 -17.80 49.31
N ALA A 9 -13.99 -17.52 48.50
CA ALA A 9 -13.93 -16.91 47.18
C ALA A 9 -12.55 -17.19 46.56
N ILE A 10 -12.47 -18.08 45.57
CA ILE A 10 -11.44 -17.96 44.55
C ILE A 10 -12.00 -16.96 43.53
N SER A 11 -11.84 -15.67 43.82
CA SER A 11 -12.01 -14.62 42.82
C SER A 11 -10.74 -14.60 41.97
N TRP A 12 -10.54 -15.66 41.20
CA TRP A 12 -9.70 -15.59 40.02
C TRP A 12 -10.49 -14.80 38.99
N LEU A 13 -10.08 -13.56 38.79
CA LEU A 13 -10.37 -12.77 37.60
C LEU A 13 -9.97 -13.60 36.38
N LEU A 14 -10.90 -14.42 35.88
CA LEU A 14 -10.86 -14.92 34.53
C LEU A 14 -11.09 -13.71 33.63
N SER A 15 -10.01 -13.02 33.25
CA SER A 15 -9.99 -12.24 32.02
C SER A 15 -10.26 -13.22 30.90
N ARG A 16 -11.54 -13.44 30.58
CA ARG A 16 -11.91 -14.18 29.40
C ARG A 16 -11.50 -13.33 28.21
N VAL A 17 -10.36 -13.68 27.64
CA VAL A 17 -9.94 -13.21 26.32
C VAL A 17 -10.97 -13.76 25.33
N PHE A 18 -12.01 -12.98 25.03
CA PHE A 18 -13.02 -13.40 24.08
C PHE A 18 -12.49 -13.13 22.67
N ALA A 19 -12.05 -14.20 22.00
CA ALA A 19 -11.89 -14.18 20.56
C ALA A 19 -13.27 -14.00 19.90
N VAL A 20 -13.38 -13.03 18.98
CA VAL A 20 -14.57 -12.81 18.16
C VAL A 20 -14.48 -13.73 16.94
N ASN A 21 -15.44 -14.65 16.82
CA ASN A 21 -15.52 -15.59 15.72
C ASN A 21 -16.81 -15.40 14.93
N ILE A 22 -16.69 -14.87 13.71
CA ILE A 22 -17.81 -14.55 12.83
C ILE A 22 -18.07 -15.76 11.92
N GLN A 23 -19.07 -16.55 12.31
CA GLN A 23 -19.59 -17.69 11.54
C GLN A 23 -20.92 -17.40 10.84
N GLN A 24 -21.56 -16.29 11.22
CA GLN A 24 -22.77 -15.75 10.61
C GLN A 24 -22.54 -14.29 10.33
N SER A 25 -23.09 -13.79 9.22
CA SER A 25 -22.96 -12.38 8.88
C SER A 25 -23.44 -11.50 10.03
N THR A 26 -22.66 -10.49 10.38
CA THR A 26 -22.90 -9.64 11.54
C THR A 26 -22.76 -8.18 11.13
N VAL A 27 -23.74 -7.36 11.52
CA VAL A 27 -23.69 -5.90 11.36
C VAL A 27 -23.77 -5.27 12.75
N GLU A 28 -22.86 -4.36 13.02
CA GLU A 28 -22.86 -3.54 14.22
C GLU A 28 -22.83 -2.07 13.81
N ILE A 29 -23.81 -1.32 14.29
CA ILE A 29 -23.85 0.14 14.17
C ILE A 29 -23.55 0.66 15.56
N ASP A 30 -22.32 1.12 15.77
CA ASP A 30 -21.82 1.52 17.08
C ASP A 30 -20.95 2.76 16.96
N GLN A 31 -21.33 3.82 17.68
CA GLN A 31 -20.60 5.08 17.76
C GLN A 31 -19.52 5.10 18.85
N GLY A 32 -19.38 3.99 19.58
CA GLY A 32 -18.36 3.80 20.61
C GLY A 32 -17.03 3.27 20.08
N VAL A 33 -16.00 3.41 20.93
CA VAL A 33 -14.68 2.81 20.72
C VAL A 33 -14.76 1.30 20.97
N LYS A 34 -14.08 0.52 20.13
CA LYS A 34 -14.11 -0.93 20.19
C LYS A 34 -12.72 -1.53 20.22
N ALA A 35 -12.51 -2.49 21.13
CA ALA A 35 -11.35 -3.37 21.14
C ALA A 35 -11.79 -4.82 20.90
N ILE A 36 -11.11 -5.52 19.99
CA ILE A 36 -11.37 -6.92 19.64
C ILE A 36 -10.07 -7.69 19.84
N GLU A 37 -10.02 -8.60 20.81
CA GLU A 37 -8.78 -9.30 21.18
C GLU A 37 -8.24 -10.23 20.09
N ASN A 38 -9.12 -10.99 19.44
CA ASN A 38 -8.80 -11.81 18.27
C ASN A 38 -10.01 -11.78 17.35
N LEU A 39 -9.79 -11.69 16.04
CA LEU A 39 -10.86 -11.67 15.06
C LEU A 39 -10.67 -12.76 14.02
N THR A 40 -11.61 -13.70 13.96
CA THR A 40 -11.72 -14.68 12.88
C THR A 40 -13.03 -14.50 12.13
N ILE A 41 -12.95 -14.35 10.81
CA ILE A 41 -14.11 -14.24 9.92
C ILE A 41 -14.07 -15.39 8.91
N HIS A 42 -15.08 -16.26 8.97
CA HIS A 42 -15.18 -17.42 8.10
C HIS A 42 -15.55 -17.06 6.65
N LYS A 43 -15.37 -18.00 5.74
CA LYS A 43 -15.76 -17.85 4.33
C LYS A 43 -17.26 -17.57 4.21
N ILE A 44 -17.65 -16.84 3.16
CA ILE A 44 -19.04 -16.58 2.75
C ILE A 44 -19.85 -15.72 3.74
N VAL A 45 -19.26 -15.31 4.86
CA VAL A 45 -19.89 -14.36 5.81
C VAL A 45 -19.16 -13.03 5.81
N TYR A 46 -19.83 -12.01 6.35
CA TYR A 46 -19.23 -10.69 6.54
C TYR A 46 -19.36 -10.19 7.97
N TYR A 47 -18.44 -9.32 8.36
CA TYR A 47 -18.54 -8.54 9.57
C TYR A 47 -18.46 -7.05 9.22
N SER A 48 -19.53 -6.32 9.52
CA SER A 48 -19.65 -4.90 9.21
C SER A 48 -19.74 -4.09 10.48
N ILE A 49 -18.76 -3.23 10.73
CA ILE A 49 -18.76 -2.25 11.82
C ILE A 49 -18.97 -0.88 11.20
N ILE A 50 -20.04 -0.21 11.60
CA ILE A 50 -20.51 1.02 10.99
C ILE A 50 -20.44 2.15 12.03
N ASN A 51 -19.87 3.28 11.61
CA ASN A 51 -19.81 4.54 12.36
C ASN A 51 -19.07 4.44 13.71
N SER A 52 -18.00 3.63 13.80
CA SER A 52 -17.19 3.54 15.03
C SER A 52 -15.92 4.40 14.92
N PRO A 53 -15.72 5.36 15.84
CA PRO A 53 -14.62 6.32 15.75
C PRO A 53 -13.26 5.66 15.89
N GLN A 54 -13.20 4.49 16.56
CA GLN A 54 -11.98 3.71 16.71
C GLN A 54 -12.31 2.23 16.92
N VAL A 55 -11.93 1.40 15.95
CA VAL A 55 -11.89 -0.07 16.08
C VAL A 55 -10.44 -0.51 16.20
N THR A 56 -10.10 -1.20 17.27
CA THR A 56 -8.79 -1.81 17.45
C THR A 56 -8.95 -3.33 17.46
N VAL A 57 -8.34 -4.03 16.52
CA VAL A 57 -8.16 -5.48 16.62
C VAL A 57 -6.79 -5.72 17.21
N LEU A 58 -6.68 -6.59 18.21
CA LEU A 58 -5.44 -6.97 18.88
C LEU A 58 -5.05 -8.40 18.47
N HIS A 59 -3.88 -8.84 18.93
CA HIS A 59 -3.32 -10.19 18.76
C HIS A 59 -3.42 -10.78 17.35
N SER A 60 -4.50 -11.48 16.98
CA SER A 60 -4.62 -12.15 15.68
C SER A 60 -5.84 -11.69 14.87
N PHE A 61 -5.60 -11.37 13.60
CA PHE A 61 -6.63 -11.13 12.60
C PHE A 61 -6.58 -12.20 11.50
N LYS A 62 -7.68 -12.95 11.32
CA LYS A 62 -7.84 -13.97 10.28
C LYS A 62 -9.14 -13.74 9.52
N ASN A 63 -9.03 -13.38 8.24
CA ASN A 63 -10.20 -13.14 7.39
C ASN A 63 -10.20 -14.06 6.17
N ALA A 64 -11.26 -14.84 6.03
CA ALA A 64 -11.60 -15.60 4.82
C ALA A 64 -12.95 -15.18 4.22
N GLY A 65 -13.68 -14.29 4.88
CA GLY A 65 -14.97 -13.74 4.45
C GLY A 65 -14.82 -12.29 4.00
N THR A 66 -15.63 -11.40 4.56
CA THR A 66 -15.47 -9.95 4.35
C THR A 66 -15.48 -9.16 5.65
N PHE A 67 -14.57 -8.20 5.79
CA PHE A 67 -14.53 -7.29 6.93
C PHE A 67 -14.73 -5.85 6.46
N TYR A 68 -15.71 -5.15 7.03
CA TYR A 68 -16.00 -3.76 6.77
C TYR A 68 -15.83 -2.92 8.04
N VAL A 69 -15.18 -1.76 7.90
CA VAL A 69 -15.29 -0.65 8.85
C VAL A 69 -15.64 0.59 8.05
N THR A 70 -16.81 1.18 8.26
CA THR A 70 -17.32 2.21 7.33
C THR A 70 -18.10 3.33 8.02
N SER A 71 -17.90 4.55 7.53
CA SER A 71 -18.80 5.69 7.78
C SER A 71 -19.94 5.70 6.76
N THR A 72 -21.18 5.67 7.24
CA THR A 72 -22.39 5.69 6.38
C THR A 72 -23.18 6.99 6.46
N ASN A 73 -22.94 7.80 7.48
CA ASN A 73 -23.69 9.03 7.77
C ASN A 73 -22.78 10.22 8.12
N GLY A 74 -21.49 10.17 7.75
CA GLY A 74 -20.51 11.20 8.10
C GLY A 74 -20.01 11.14 9.55
N PHE A 75 -20.44 10.16 10.33
CA PHE A 75 -19.83 9.86 11.63
C PHE A 75 -18.49 9.12 11.45
N GLU A 76 -17.55 9.34 12.36
CA GLU A 76 -16.19 8.79 12.29
C GLU A 76 -16.16 7.27 12.09
N ALA A 77 -15.20 6.83 11.28
CA ALA A 77 -14.88 5.43 11.10
C ALA A 77 -13.36 5.28 11.01
N SER A 78 -12.75 4.67 12.02
CA SER A 78 -11.31 4.36 12.02
C SER A 78 -11.06 2.95 12.50
N VAL A 79 -9.99 2.34 12.01
CA VAL A 79 -9.59 1.00 12.39
C VAL A 79 -8.08 0.84 12.34
N VAL A 80 -7.54 0.22 13.40
CA VAL A 80 -6.17 -0.24 13.43
C VAL A 80 -6.15 -1.70 13.86
N ILE A 81 -5.56 -2.55 13.02
CA ILE A 81 -5.31 -3.94 13.37
C ILE A 81 -3.89 -4.03 13.89
N LYS A 82 -3.75 -4.39 15.16
CA LYS A 82 -2.51 -4.59 15.89
C LYS A 82 -2.38 -6.03 16.35
N GLY A 83 -1.16 -6.42 16.71
CA GLY A 83 -0.89 -7.73 17.31
C GLY A 83 0.18 -8.49 16.56
N ASP A 84 0.15 -9.81 16.68
CA ASP A 84 1.19 -10.69 16.16
C ASP A 84 1.02 -10.97 14.66
N HIS A 85 -0.20 -11.30 14.22
CA HIS A 85 -0.43 -11.83 12.88
C HIS A 85 -1.67 -11.25 12.21
N PHE A 86 -1.50 -10.86 10.95
CA PHE A 86 -2.56 -10.48 10.02
C PHE A 86 -2.59 -11.46 8.84
N GLN A 87 -3.72 -12.15 8.67
CA GLN A 87 -3.97 -13.06 7.55
C GLN A 87 -5.27 -12.70 6.85
N ASN A 88 -5.19 -12.28 5.60
CA ASN A 88 -6.34 -12.01 4.76
C ASN A 88 -6.33 -12.87 3.49
N SER A 89 -7.39 -13.65 3.32
CA SER A 89 -7.73 -14.39 2.09
C SER A 89 -9.09 -13.99 1.51
N GLY A 90 -9.83 -13.16 2.25
CA GLY A 90 -11.11 -12.60 1.84
C GLY A 90 -11.00 -11.14 1.40
N LEU A 91 -12.02 -10.36 1.70
CA LEU A 91 -12.08 -8.93 1.40
C LEU A 91 -12.02 -8.10 2.70
N VAL A 92 -11.19 -7.07 2.71
CA VAL A 92 -11.16 -6.03 3.77
C VAL A 92 -11.49 -4.70 3.13
N VAL A 93 -12.42 -3.95 3.72
CA VAL A 93 -12.86 -2.66 3.22
C VAL A 93 -12.97 -1.68 4.37
N PHE A 94 -12.12 -0.66 4.35
CA PHE A 94 -12.20 0.47 5.25
C PHE A 94 -12.65 1.68 4.44
N ASN A 95 -13.72 2.33 4.84
CA ASN A 95 -14.31 3.40 4.04
C ASN A 95 -14.78 4.59 4.89
N SER A 96 -14.07 5.69 4.72
CA SER A 96 -14.22 6.92 5.48
C SER A 96 -14.22 8.14 4.54
N PHE A 97 -14.80 8.01 3.35
CA PHE A 97 -14.92 9.14 2.41
C PHE A 97 -15.78 10.30 2.93
N LEU A 98 -16.73 10.01 3.83
CA LEU A 98 -17.68 11.00 4.36
C LEU A 98 -17.17 11.76 5.59
N VAL A 99 -15.98 11.42 6.13
CA VAL A 99 -15.45 11.99 7.38
C VAL A 99 -14.19 12.80 7.12
N ASN A 100 -13.94 13.83 7.91
CA ASN A 100 -12.76 14.69 7.72
C ASN A 100 -11.46 14.00 8.10
N GLU A 101 -11.49 13.12 9.10
CA GLU A 101 -10.31 12.47 9.67
C GLU A 101 -10.60 10.98 9.85
N SER A 102 -9.60 10.14 9.56
CA SER A 102 -9.70 8.69 9.74
C SER A 102 -8.33 8.06 9.80
N ILE A 103 -8.22 7.00 10.59
CA ILE A 103 -7.03 6.16 10.63
C ILE A 103 -7.42 4.77 10.15
N HIS A 104 -6.77 4.29 9.10
CA HIS A 104 -6.99 2.94 8.59
C HIS A 104 -5.67 2.23 8.42
N GLY A 105 -5.41 1.19 9.21
CA GLY A 105 -4.16 0.48 9.02
C GLY A 105 -4.00 -0.85 9.73
N VAL A 106 -2.89 -1.47 9.39
CA VAL A 106 -2.38 -2.71 9.96
C VAL A 106 -0.98 -2.44 10.47
N ASP A 107 -0.68 -2.77 11.72
CA ASP A 107 0.64 -2.64 12.36
C ASP A 107 0.88 -3.88 13.22
N VAL A 108 1.49 -4.91 12.63
CA VAL A 108 1.69 -6.22 13.27
C VAL A 108 3.15 -6.52 13.57
N GLU A 109 3.40 -7.28 14.62
CA GLU A 109 4.76 -7.56 15.11
C GLU A 109 5.44 -8.69 14.32
N ASN A 110 4.68 -9.71 13.87
CA ASN A 110 5.22 -10.86 13.15
C ASN A 110 4.80 -10.86 11.68
N ASP A 111 3.64 -11.38 11.32
CA ASP A 111 3.35 -11.69 9.91
C ASP A 111 2.18 -10.89 9.34
N PHE A 112 2.43 -10.20 8.24
CA PHE A 112 1.41 -9.69 7.33
C PHE A 112 1.34 -10.57 6.08
N ALA A 113 0.20 -11.24 5.89
CA ALA A 113 -0.09 -12.04 4.70
C ALA A 113 -1.43 -11.63 4.07
N ASN A 114 -1.38 -11.14 2.83
CA ASN A 114 -2.56 -10.83 2.03
C ASN A 114 -2.59 -11.64 0.72
N THR A 115 -3.55 -12.54 0.61
CA THR A 115 -3.89 -13.30 -0.62
C THR A 115 -5.22 -12.86 -1.23
N GLY A 116 -6.04 -12.15 -0.43
CA GLY A 116 -7.33 -11.60 -0.85
C GLY A 116 -7.24 -10.16 -1.36
N ALA A 117 -8.25 -9.35 -1.06
CA ALA A 117 -8.30 -7.93 -1.42
C ALA A 117 -8.43 -7.03 -0.19
N MET A 118 -7.75 -5.90 -0.20
CA MET A 118 -7.84 -4.87 0.83
C MET A 118 -8.08 -3.52 0.17
N LEU A 119 -9.10 -2.79 0.59
CA LEU A 119 -9.48 -1.50 0.05
C LEU A 119 -9.56 -0.47 1.18
N PHE A 120 -8.79 0.61 1.05
CA PHE A 120 -8.71 1.69 2.02
C PHE A 120 -9.23 2.98 1.36
N GLY A 121 -10.44 3.39 1.70
CA GLY A 121 -11.05 4.65 1.24
C GLY A 121 -10.98 5.70 2.33
N VAL A 122 -10.28 6.80 2.10
CA VAL A 122 -10.20 7.93 3.03
C VAL A 122 -10.54 9.24 2.33
N SER A 123 -11.12 10.19 3.06
CA SER A 123 -11.44 11.50 2.50
C SER A 123 -10.19 12.34 2.18
N GLY A 124 -10.41 13.36 1.36
CA GLY A 124 -9.45 14.44 1.14
C GLY A 124 -9.88 15.79 1.66
N PHE A 125 -10.91 15.87 2.52
CA PHE A 125 -11.37 17.14 3.09
C PHE A 125 -10.25 17.88 3.82
N ASN A 126 -9.44 17.15 4.58
CA ASN A 126 -8.21 17.64 5.17
C ASN A 126 -7.02 16.79 4.68
N PRO A 127 -6.03 17.40 3.99
CA PRO A 127 -4.89 16.67 3.45
C PRO A 127 -3.89 16.23 4.53
N TYR A 128 -4.06 16.57 5.79
CA TYR A 128 -3.12 16.20 6.86
C TYR A 128 -3.69 15.26 7.92
N SER A 129 -4.99 14.98 7.89
CA SER A 129 -5.67 14.28 8.99
C SER A 129 -5.86 12.78 8.78
N SER A 130 -6.08 12.35 7.53
CA SER A 130 -6.36 10.93 7.25
C SER A 130 -5.08 10.15 6.95
N VAL A 131 -4.86 9.05 7.67
CA VAL A 131 -3.64 8.24 7.59
C VAL A 131 -4.00 6.80 7.21
N THR A 132 -3.28 6.28 6.22
CA THR A 132 -3.37 4.86 5.84
C THR A 132 -2.00 4.19 5.92
N PHE A 133 -1.94 3.00 6.52
CA PHE A 133 -0.68 2.27 6.63
C PHE A 133 -0.84 0.75 6.68
N VAL A 134 0.16 0.03 6.18
CA VAL A 134 0.26 -1.44 6.27
C VAL A 134 1.70 -1.81 6.64
N LEU A 135 1.89 -2.11 7.91
CA LEU A 135 3.17 -2.29 8.56
C LEU A 135 3.29 -3.68 9.18
N SER A 136 4.47 -4.26 9.08
CA SER A 136 4.84 -5.50 9.77
C SER A 136 6.31 -5.44 10.21
N ASP A 137 6.61 -5.90 11.42
CA ASP A 137 7.98 -5.99 11.92
C ASP A 137 8.69 -7.31 11.57
N GLY A 138 7.93 -8.34 11.16
CA GLY A 138 8.42 -9.64 10.69
C GLY A 138 8.20 -9.84 9.18
N SER A 139 7.42 -10.85 8.76
CA SER A 139 7.21 -11.10 7.33
C SER A 139 6.12 -10.22 6.73
N TRP A 140 6.35 -9.71 5.51
CA TRP A 140 5.36 -8.94 4.77
C TRP A 140 5.21 -9.53 3.37
N VAL A 141 4.05 -10.14 3.10
CA VAL A 141 3.76 -10.84 1.85
C VAL A 141 2.39 -10.43 1.30
N ASN A 142 2.38 -9.96 0.07
CA ASN A 142 1.16 -9.69 -0.69
C ASN A 142 1.17 -10.47 -2.00
N THR A 143 0.26 -11.42 -2.16
CA THR A 143 -0.06 -12.08 -3.44
C THR A 143 -1.41 -11.64 -4.00
N GLY A 144 -2.23 -10.98 -3.16
CA GLY A 144 -3.52 -10.42 -3.51
C GLY A 144 -3.46 -8.97 -3.98
N MET A 145 -4.51 -8.20 -3.68
CA MET A 145 -4.62 -6.78 -4.03
C MET A 145 -4.72 -5.91 -2.79
N ILE A 146 -4.03 -4.77 -2.80
CA ILE A 146 -4.17 -3.69 -1.82
C ILE A 146 -4.39 -2.39 -2.59
N SER A 147 -5.50 -1.68 -2.33
CA SER A 147 -5.82 -0.40 -2.98
C SER A 147 -6.07 0.67 -1.94
N PHE A 148 -5.36 1.79 -2.07
CA PHE A 148 -5.51 2.98 -1.25
C PHE A 148 -6.12 4.10 -2.10
N LEU A 149 -7.33 4.51 -1.74
CA LEU A 149 -8.12 5.49 -2.47
C LEU A 149 -8.29 6.71 -1.57
N LYS A 150 -7.71 7.84 -1.97
CA LYS A 150 -7.95 9.12 -1.32
C LYS A 150 -8.60 10.10 -2.29
N LEU A 151 -9.71 10.70 -1.87
CA LEU A 151 -10.42 11.73 -2.65
C LEU A 151 -9.88 13.13 -2.34
N SER A 152 -8.61 13.38 -2.68
CA SER A 152 -7.90 14.63 -2.38
C SER A 152 -7.23 15.24 -3.60
N GLU A 153 -7.18 16.57 -3.64
CA GLU A 153 -6.33 17.33 -4.56
C GLU A 153 -4.85 17.30 -4.15
N TYR A 154 -4.58 17.16 -2.85
CA TYR A 154 -3.23 17.16 -2.30
C TYR A 154 -2.85 15.75 -1.83
N PRO A 155 -1.68 15.24 -2.24
CA PRO A 155 -1.29 13.90 -1.85
C PRO A 155 -0.81 13.84 -0.41
N THR A 156 -1.07 12.71 0.25
CA THR A 156 -0.70 12.47 1.66
C THR A 156 0.22 11.28 1.79
N ARG A 157 0.96 11.20 2.90
CA ARG A 157 1.89 10.09 3.09
C ARG A 157 1.14 8.77 3.28
N LEU A 158 1.64 7.74 2.59
CA LEU A 158 1.25 6.34 2.71
C LEU A 158 2.45 5.56 3.26
N TYR A 159 2.21 4.76 4.29
CA TYR A 159 3.25 3.97 4.95
C TYR A 159 3.05 2.48 4.67
N ILE A 160 3.95 1.87 3.91
CA ILE A 160 3.96 0.44 3.66
C ILE A 160 5.36 -0.10 3.95
N GLY A 161 5.44 -1.21 4.67
CA GLY A 161 6.70 -1.89 4.96
C GLY A 161 6.86 -2.16 6.46
N ARG A 162 7.98 -1.71 7.03
CA ARG A 162 8.30 -1.95 8.45
C ARG A 162 7.72 -0.88 9.36
N SER A 163 7.32 -1.26 10.58
CA SER A 163 7.03 -0.28 11.62
C SER A 163 8.29 0.55 11.91
N GLN A 164 8.13 1.87 12.12
CA GLN A 164 9.26 2.78 12.36
C GLN A 164 10.01 2.50 13.68
N ARG A 165 9.50 1.57 14.51
CA ARG A 165 10.04 1.19 15.81
C ARG A 165 11.35 0.43 15.72
N LEU A 166 11.67 -0.19 14.58
CA LEU A 166 12.85 -1.05 14.43
C LEU A 166 13.79 -0.53 13.33
N LYS A 167 15.07 -0.32 13.70
CA LYS A 167 16.15 0.00 12.76
C LYS A 167 16.60 -1.29 12.05
N GLY A 168 16.73 -1.26 10.72
CA GLY A 168 17.23 -2.38 9.90
C GLY A 168 16.30 -2.74 8.75
N GLY A 169 16.86 -2.93 7.55
CA GLY A 169 16.14 -3.03 6.28
C GLY A 169 15.34 -4.32 6.11
N LEU A 170 14.09 -4.32 6.58
CA LEU A 170 13.10 -5.33 6.21
C LEU A 170 12.85 -5.30 4.70
N SER A 171 12.57 -6.46 4.12
CA SER A 171 12.11 -6.57 2.75
C SER A 171 10.64 -6.95 2.74
N ILE A 172 9.85 -6.29 1.89
CA ILE A 172 8.51 -6.75 1.55
C ILE A 172 8.55 -7.64 0.31
N THR A 173 7.62 -8.60 0.22
CA THR A 173 7.42 -9.41 -0.98
C THR A 173 6.06 -9.09 -1.59
N ASN A 174 6.05 -8.50 -2.78
CA ASN A 174 4.83 -8.20 -3.53
C ASN A 174 4.79 -9.03 -4.82
N GLU A 175 3.99 -10.09 -4.80
CA GLU A 175 3.66 -10.90 -5.97
C GLU A 175 2.29 -10.54 -6.55
N GLY A 176 1.52 -9.72 -5.84
CA GLY A 176 0.20 -9.25 -6.23
C GLY A 176 0.20 -7.81 -6.75
N THR A 177 -0.80 -7.04 -6.33
CA THR A 177 -1.02 -5.66 -6.78
C THR A 177 -1.11 -4.71 -5.59
N ILE A 178 -0.40 -3.58 -5.66
CA ILE A 178 -0.55 -2.44 -4.74
C ILE A 178 -0.92 -1.22 -5.56
N CYS A 179 -1.99 -0.53 -5.22
CA CYS A 179 -2.45 0.67 -5.92
C CYS A 179 -2.65 1.81 -4.93
N PHE A 180 -2.30 3.04 -5.31
CA PHE A 180 -2.55 4.20 -4.46
C PHE A 180 -2.83 5.47 -5.27
N TYR A 181 -3.79 6.26 -4.81
CA TYR A 181 -4.33 7.45 -5.49
C TYR A 181 -4.31 8.66 -4.56
N SER A 182 -3.83 9.80 -5.05
CA SER A 182 -3.59 11.01 -4.27
C SER A 182 -2.75 10.74 -3.01
N GLN A 183 -1.67 9.96 -3.15
CA GLN A 183 -0.78 9.60 -2.05
C GLN A 183 0.70 9.54 -2.45
N ILE A 184 1.58 9.81 -1.48
CA ILE A 184 3.03 9.67 -1.60
C ILE A 184 3.47 8.47 -0.79
N TRP A 185 4.05 7.48 -1.45
CA TRP A 185 4.74 6.37 -0.78
C TRP A 185 6.25 6.56 -0.87
N ALA A 186 6.85 6.94 0.25
CA ALA A 186 8.30 6.95 0.42
C ALA A 186 8.77 5.57 0.88
N SER A 187 9.36 4.79 -0.03
CA SER A 187 9.74 3.40 0.25
C SER A 187 11.10 3.30 0.94
N TYR A 188 11.07 3.11 2.26
CA TYR A 188 12.23 2.77 3.09
C TYR A 188 12.30 1.25 3.37
N THR A 189 11.92 0.43 2.38
CA THR A 189 11.99 -1.03 2.45
C THR A 189 12.47 -1.60 1.11
N ARG A 190 13.13 -2.76 1.15
CA ARG A 190 13.47 -3.48 -0.07
C ARG A 190 12.22 -4.17 -0.61
N ILE A 191 11.95 -4.03 -1.90
CA ILE A 191 10.74 -4.61 -2.52
C ILE A 191 11.16 -5.79 -3.40
N LYS A 192 10.75 -7.00 -3.00
CA LYS A 192 10.95 -8.24 -3.73
C LYS A 192 9.67 -8.64 -4.46
N GLY A 193 9.81 -9.56 -5.42
CA GLY A 193 8.70 -10.15 -6.16
C GLY A 193 8.57 -9.65 -7.60
N HIS A 194 7.53 -10.11 -8.27
CA HIS A 194 7.20 -9.84 -9.67
C HIS A 194 5.81 -9.24 -9.86
N GLY A 195 5.19 -8.78 -8.77
CA GLY A 195 3.90 -8.12 -8.78
C GLY A 195 3.91 -6.74 -9.45
N CYS A 196 2.89 -5.95 -9.14
CA CYS A 196 2.76 -4.58 -9.63
C CYS A 196 2.50 -3.57 -8.51
N ILE A 197 3.11 -2.40 -8.65
CA ILE A 197 2.83 -1.19 -7.87
C ILE A 197 2.30 -0.16 -8.85
N THR A 198 1.01 0.15 -8.75
CA THR A 198 0.36 1.16 -9.57
C THR A 198 0.33 2.49 -8.84
N VAL A 199 1.03 3.46 -9.42
CA VAL A 199 1.01 4.86 -9.03
C VAL A 199 -0.16 5.50 -9.79
N GLY A 200 -1.24 5.78 -9.07
CA GLY A 200 -2.45 6.37 -9.63
C GLY A 200 -2.34 7.88 -9.90
N SER A 201 -3.48 8.51 -10.11
CA SER A 201 -3.55 9.97 -10.26
C SER A 201 -3.10 10.69 -8.99
N LYS A 202 -2.39 11.82 -9.17
CA LYS A 202 -1.81 12.68 -8.12
C LYS A 202 -0.91 11.93 -7.14
N SER A 203 -0.44 10.75 -7.52
CA SER A 203 0.35 9.89 -6.66
C SER A 203 1.83 9.93 -7.01
N LYS A 204 2.64 9.64 -6.00
CA LYS A 204 4.09 9.60 -6.13
C LYS A 204 4.70 8.41 -5.41
N LEU A 205 5.57 7.67 -6.10
CA LEU A 205 6.42 6.66 -5.51
C LEU A 205 7.85 7.19 -5.39
N GLU A 206 8.43 7.15 -4.19
CA GLU A 206 9.83 7.50 -3.96
C GLU A 206 10.62 6.24 -3.61
N ILE A 207 11.71 6.00 -4.34
CA ILE A 207 12.60 4.84 -4.13
C ILE A 207 13.99 5.34 -3.78
N TYR A 208 14.60 4.75 -2.75
CA TYR A 208 15.88 5.20 -2.19
C TYR A 208 16.96 4.15 -2.37
N PHE A 209 17.88 4.38 -3.32
CA PHE A 209 19.06 3.54 -3.52
C PHE A 209 20.26 4.06 -2.69
N PRO A 210 21.25 3.19 -2.38
CA PRO A 210 21.31 1.75 -2.65
C PRO A 210 20.58 0.88 -1.62
N ASP A 211 20.11 1.46 -0.52
CA ASP A 211 19.68 0.72 0.66
C ASP A 211 18.35 -0.02 0.46
N TYR A 212 17.40 0.60 -0.25
CA TYR A 212 16.02 0.15 -0.40
C TYR A 212 15.71 -0.26 -1.85
N ARG A 213 16.48 -1.24 -2.33
CA ARG A 213 16.38 -1.75 -3.70
C ARG A 213 15.01 -2.35 -4.00
N ILE A 214 14.54 -2.12 -5.22
CA ILE A 214 13.39 -2.79 -5.82
C ILE A 214 13.87 -3.89 -6.77
N SER A 215 13.18 -5.04 -6.76
CA SER A 215 13.46 -6.15 -7.67
C SER A 215 13.30 -5.70 -9.13
N PRO A 216 14.19 -6.09 -10.05
CA PRO A 216 14.05 -5.77 -11.48
C PRO A 216 12.83 -6.45 -12.14
N THR A 217 12.19 -7.39 -11.46
CA THR A 217 10.95 -8.05 -11.89
C THR A 217 9.69 -7.35 -11.41
N GLN A 218 9.78 -6.55 -10.34
CA GLN A 218 8.67 -5.75 -9.81
C GLN A 218 8.30 -4.68 -10.82
N THR A 219 7.02 -4.62 -11.18
CA THR A 219 6.54 -3.61 -12.15
C THR A 219 6.06 -2.37 -11.42
N ILE A 220 6.55 -1.20 -11.80
CA ILE A 220 5.98 0.10 -11.39
C ILE A 220 5.12 0.61 -12.55
N ASN A 221 3.82 0.75 -12.34
CA ASN A 221 2.89 1.25 -13.35
C ASN A 221 2.54 2.71 -13.08
N LEU A 222 2.84 3.59 -14.02
CA LEU A 222 2.38 4.98 -14.02
C LEU A 222 1.04 5.03 -14.73
N GLU A 223 -0.06 5.11 -13.98
CA GLU A 223 -1.40 4.90 -14.54
C GLU A 223 -2.03 6.16 -15.12
N SER A 224 -1.71 7.33 -14.56
CA SER A 224 -2.32 8.61 -14.91
C SER A 224 -1.26 9.59 -15.41
N SER A 225 -1.67 10.63 -16.14
CA SER A 225 -0.78 11.66 -16.71
C SER A 225 0.04 12.45 -15.68
N ASP A 226 -0.39 12.44 -14.42
CA ASP A 226 0.23 13.12 -13.29
C ASP A 226 0.92 12.16 -12.30
N SER A 227 0.98 10.87 -12.62
CA SER A 227 1.74 9.89 -11.83
C SER A 227 3.24 10.17 -11.90
N LEU A 228 3.91 10.05 -10.75
CA LEU A 228 5.34 10.36 -10.63
C LEU A 228 6.10 9.25 -9.93
N LEU A 229 7.19 8.79 -10.55
CA LEU A 229 8.22 7.98 -9.92
C LEU A 229 9.46 8.85 -9.64
N GLN A 230 9.85 9.00 -8.37
CA GLN A 230 11.11 9.64 -7.98
C GLN A 230 12.11 8.59 -7.51
N VAL A 231 13.33 8.68 -8.02
CA VAL A 231 14.41 7.75 -7.67
C VAL A 231 15.61 8.50 -7.12
N TYR A 232 15.91 8.23 -5.85
CA TYR A 232 17.00 8.81 -5.08
C TYR A 232 18.23 7.91 -5.08
N GLY A 233 19.39 8.50 -4.82
CA GLY A 233 20.65 7.78 -4.66
C GLY A 233 21.26 7.33 -5.99
N MET A 234 20.80 7.86 -7.11
CA MET A 234 21.41 7.65 -8.42
C MET A 234 22.62 8.56 -8.63
N SER A 235 22.72 9.63 -7.84
CA SER A 235 23.87 10.51 -7.77
C SER A 235 25.05 9.92 -6.99
N SER A 236 24.95 8.75 -6.34
CA SER A 236 26.10 8.10 -5.68
C SER A 236 26.74 7.04 -6.58
N SER A 237 27.98 6.63 -6.28
CA SER A 237 28.60 5.49 -6.97
C SER A 237 27.90 4.21 -6.54
N LEU A 238 27.16 3.59 -7.46
CA LEU A 238 26.46 2.31 -7.24
C LEU A 238 27.32 1.16 -7.76
N ASP A 239 27.65 0.17 -6.93
CA ASP A 239 28.41 -1.01 -7.38
C ASP A 239 27.70 -1.77 -8.51
N ILE A 240 26.35 -1.72 -8.51
CA ILE A 240 25.50 -2.34 -9.50
C ILE A 240 24.47 -1.31 -9.97
N ALA A 241 24.47 -1.06 -11.28
CA ALA A 241 23.46 -0.25 -11.95
C ALA A 241 22.05 -0.81 -11.73
N PRO A 242 21.13 -0.08 -11.09
CA PRO A 242 19.78 -0.56 -10.88
C PRO A 242 19.02 -0.61 -12.20
N THR A 243 18.22 -1.66 -12.35
CA THR A 243 17.24 -1.77 -13.44
C THR A 243 15.84 -1.67 -12.84
N ILE A 244 15.12 -0.63 -13.23
CA ILE A 244 13.76 -0.37 -12.76
C ILE A 244 12.79 -0.64 -13.90
N LYS A 245 11.83 -1.53 -13.67
CA LYS A 245 10.81 -1.89 -14.66
C LYS A 245 9.60 -0.98 -14.50
N VAL A 246 9.31 -0.22 -15.55
CA VAL A 246 8.24 0.77 -15.58
C VAL A 246 7.25 0.43 -16.69
N SER A 247 5.95 0.47 -16.40
CA SER A 247 4.89 0.44 -17.41
C SER A 247 4.10 1.74 -17.38
N GLY A 248 3.43 2.04 -18.49
CA GLY A 248 2.54 3.21 -18.58
C GLY A 248 3.23 4.56 -18.80
N LEU A 249 4.56 4.62 -19.00
CA LEU A 249 5.26 5.89 -19.25
C LEU A 249 4.72 6.59 -20.51
N GLY A 250 3.99 7.68 -20.36
CA GLY A 250 3.25 8.32 -21.46
C GLY A 250 2.28 9.38 -20.96
N GLU A 251 1.69 10.10 -21.90
CA GLU A 251 0.62 11.08 -21.64
C GLU A 251 1.00 12.15 -20.58
N GLY A 252 2.29 12.44 -20.41
CA GLY A 252 2.80 13.46 -19.50
C GLY A 252 3.26 12.96 -18.13
N ASN A 253 3.02 11.69 -17.78
CA ASN A 253 3.56 11.14 -16.54
C ASN A 253 5.09 11.03 -16.60
N SER A 254 5.72 10.90 -15.43
CA SER A 254 7.15 11.17 -15.36
C SER A 254 7.93 10.27 -14.41
N ILE A 255 9.20 10.11 -14.77
CA ILE A 255 10.24 9.57 -13.91
C ILE A 255 11.19 10.72 -13.59
N GLU A 256 11.48 10.93 -12.32
CA GLU A 256 12.51 11.86 -11.88
C GLU A 256 13.62 11.13 -11.15
N VAL A 257 14.84 11.60 -11.35
CA VAL A 257 16.06 11.06 -10.76
C VAL A 257 16.86 12.20 -10.13
N ASP A 258 17.52 11.93 -9.01
CA ASP A 258 18.32 12.89 -8.22
C ASP A 258 19.67 13.25 -8.90
N ILE A 259 19.74 13.07 -10.21
CA ILE A 259 20.92 13.35 -11.04
C ILE A 259 20.78 14.78 -11.56
N PRO A 260 21.77 15.67 -11.30
CA PRO A 260 21.76 17.01 -11.89
C PRO A 260 21.73 16.95 -13.43
N TYR A 261 20.81 17.69 -14.05
CA TYR A 261 20.64 17.67 -15.51
C TYR A 261 21.94 17.94 -16.29
N LEU A 262 22.79 18.83 -15.79
CA LEU A 262 24.06 19.21 -16.43
C LEU A 262 25.13 18.10 -16.40
N THR A 263 24.96 17.07 -15.57
CA THR A 263 25.89 15.93 -15.50
C THR A 263 25.43 14.75 -16.34
N MET A 264 24.28 14.85 -17.02
CA MET A 264 23.78 13.82 -17.91
C MET A 264 24.51 13.89 -19.26
N ASN A 265 25.25 12.84 -19.60
CA ASN A 265 26.12 12.81 -20.77
C ASN A 265 25.44 12.24 -22.02
N ALA A 266 24.68 11.16 -21.86
CA ALA A 266 24.07 10.45 -22.98
C ALA A 266 22.76 9.77 -22.57
N LYS A 267 21.91 9.54 -23.57
CA LYS A 267 20.73 8.70 -23.48
C LYS A 267 20.70 7.72 -24.64
N GLU A 268 20.39 6.47 -24.35
CA GLU A 268 20.21 5.43 -25.37
C GLU A 268 18.92 4.69 -25.09
N TYR A 269 18.24 4.24 -26.15
CA TYR A 269 17.06 3.40 -26.03
C TYR A 269 17.21 2.17 -26.91
N SER A 270 17.15 0.99 -26.29
CA SER A 270 17.15 -0.28 -27.00
C SER A 270 15.72 -0.65 -27.38
N THR A 271 15.36 -0.54 -28.65
CA THR A 271 14.05 -0.96 -29.18
C THR A 271 13.80 -2.47 -28.99
N ARG A 272 14.86 -3.29 -29.03
CA ARG A 272 14.81 -4.74 -28.80
C ARG A 272 14.51 -5.09 -27.34
N ARG A 273 15.17 -4.44 -26.39
CA ARG A 273 15.00 -4.71 -24.95
C ARG A 273 13.87 -3.89 -24.32
N GLY A 274 13.45 -2.80 -24.96
CA GLY A 274 12.51 -1.85 -24.37
C GLY A 274 13.11 -1.11 -23.17
N GLU A 275 14.40 -0.78 -23.24
CA GLU A 275 15.19 -0.26 -22.13
C GLU A 275 15.79 1.10 -22.50
N LEU A 276 15.48 2.10 -21.69
CA LEU A 276 16.10 3.43 -21.71
C LEU A 276 17.27 3.41 -20.73
N SER A 277 18.46 3.74 -21.19
CA SER A 277 19.61 3.96 -20.33
C SER A 277 19.98 5.44 -20.31
N VAL A 278 20.21 5.96 -19.11
CA VAL A 278 20.68 7.33 -18.88
C VAL A 278 22.09 7.25 -18.33
N GLU A 279 23.02 7.90 -19.02
CA GLU A 279 24.43 7.97 -18.64
C GLU A 279 24.73 9.27 -17.90
N ILE A 280 25.46 9.12 -16.80
CA ILE A 280 25.85 10.20 -15.92
C ILE A 280 27.36 10.33 -15.99
N LYS A 281 27.87 11.56 -16.07
CA LYS A 281 29.31 11.84 -16.12
C LYS A 281 30.05 11.13 -15.00
N SER A 282 30.97 10.23 -15.39
CA SER A 282 31.83 9.45 -14.50
C SER A 282 31.10 8.53 -13.51
N LYS A 283 29.86 8.10 -13.81
CA LYS A 283 29.07 7.18 -12.96
C LYS A 283 28.38 6.07 -13.77
N PRO A 284 27.99 4.95 -13.12
CA PRO A 284 27.28 3.86 -13.79
C PRO A 284 25.96 4.30 -14.43
N ARG A 285 25.62 3.68 -15.57
CA ARG A 285 24.34 3.92 -16.28
C ARG A 285 23.16 3.47 -15.42
N VAL A 286 22.07 4.23 -15.45
CA VAL A 286 20.78 3.83 -14.85
C VAL A 286 19.88 3.27 -15.95
N TYR A 287 19.21 2.15 -15.68
CA TYR A 287 18.36 1.47 -16.66
C TYR A 287 16.88 1.50 -16.27
N PHE A 288 16.05 1.98 -17.17
CA PHE A 288 14.59 1.92 -17.09
C PHE A 288 14.04 0.99 -18.17
N ARG A 289 13.48 -0.17 -17.77
CA ARG A 289 12.77 -1.06 -18.68
C ARG A 289 11.33 -0.57 -18.85
N VAL A 290 11.14 0.37 -19.76
CA VAL A 290 9.85 1.03 -20.06
C VAL A 290 8.98 0.26 -21.06
N GLY A 291 9.54 -0.79 -21.68
CA GLY A 291 8.87 -1.59 -22.70
C GLY A 291 9.19 -1.13 -24.12
N ARG A 292 8.75 -1.92 -25.10
CA ARG A 292 8.99 -1.68 -26.54
C ARG A 292 7.97 -0.72 -27.14
N GLY A 293 8.32 -0.09 -28.26
CA GLY A 293 7.41 0.73 -29.09
C GLY A 293 7.69 2.23 -29.02
N TYR A 294 8.59 2.67 -28.13
CA TYR A 294 9.11 4.04 -28.12
C TYR A 294 10.22 4.20 -29.15
N ARG A 295 10.56 5.45 -29.45
CA ARG A 295 11.81 5.86 -30.10
C ARG A 295 12.56 6.79 -29.16
N LEU A 296 13.88 6.89 -29.31
CA LEU A 296 14.71 7.74 -28.45
C LEU A 296 14.24 9.22 -28.42
N VAL A 297 13.70 9.69 -29.55
CA VAL A 297 13.16 11.05 -29.71
C VAL A 297 11.87 11.30 -28.93
N ASP A 298 11.15 10.25 -28.54
CA ASP A 298 9.90 10.39 -27.78
C ASP A 298 10.18 10.72 -26.29
N PHE A 299 11.38 10.42 -25.79
CA PHE A 299 11.81 10.73 -24.41
C PHE A 299 12.31 12.17 -24.31
N GLN A 300 11.52 13.00 -23.63
CA GLN A 300 11.92 14.36 -23.27
C GLN A 300 12.61 14.34 -21.91
N ILE A 301 13.83 14.86 -21.88
CA ILE A 301 14.60 15.01 -20.66
C ILE A 301 14.79 16.50 -20.38
N ARG A 302 14.45 16.91 -19.16
CA ARG A 302 14.43 18.30 -18.72
C ARG A 302 14.96 18.41 -17.29
N PRO A 303 15.51 19.57 -16.88
CA PRO A 303 15.76 19.82 -15.48
C PRO A 303 14.45 19.81 -14.68
N SER A 304 14.51 19.35 -13.44
CA SER A 304 13.44 19.49 -12.45
C SER A 304 14.01 20.01 -11.13
N ALA A 305 13.15 20.44 -10.21
CA ALA A 305 13.57 20.78 -8.85
C ALA A 305 14.24 19.60 -8.13
N PHE A 306 13.94 18.36 -8.56
CA PHE A 306 14.54 17.14 -8.03
C PHE A 306 15.90 16.79 -8.66
N GLY A 307 16.18 17.30 -9.85
CA GLY A 307 17.36 16.92 -10.65
C GLY A 307 16.98 16.85 -12.11
N THR A 308 16.65 15.64 -12.58
CA THR A 308 16.30 15.39 -13.99
C THR A 308 14.94 14.70 -14.09
N ARG A 309 14.11 15.18 -15.00
CA ARG A 309 12.79 14.61 -15.33
C ARG A 309 12.80 14.00 -16.72
N ILE A 310 12.26 12.79 -16.83
CA ILE A 310 12.04 12.03 -18.06
C ILE A 310 10.53 11.92 -18.28
N THR A 311 10.06 12.36 -19.44
CA THR A 311 8.64 12.34 -19.83
C THR A 311 8.46 11.82 -21.25
N VAL A 312 7.27 11.32 -21.53
CA VAL A 312 6.77 11.02 -22.87
C VAL A 312 5.37 11.58 -22.98
N HIS A 313 5.09 12.44 -23.97
CA HIS A 313 3.75 13.03 -24.14
C HIS A 313 2.80 12.15 -24.95
N LYS A 314 3.35 11.26 -25.79
CA LYS A 314 2.54 10.30 -26.52
C LYS A 314 1.96 9.26 -25.56
N PRO A 315 0.84 8.61 -25.90
CA PRO A 315 0.35 7.45 -25.18
C PRO A 315 1.41 6.36 -25.07
N ALA A 316 1.42 5.66 -23.94
CA ALA A 316 2.28 4.51 -23.76
C ALA A 316 2.00 3.48 -24.89
N PRO A 317 3.00 3.00 -25.65
CA PRO A 317 2.79 2.12 -26.80
C PRO A 317 2.15 0.77 -26.44
N ARG A 318 2.17 0.39 -25.16
CA ARG A 318 1.62 -0.86 -24.65
C ARG A 318 0.82 -0.60 -23.39
N LYS A 319 -0.30 -1.32 -23.27
CA LYS A 319 -1.09 -1.35 -22.05
C LYS A 319 -0.29 -1.98 -20.90
N PRO A 320 -0.51 -1.55 -19.65
CA PRO A 320 0.07 -2.20 -18.49
C PRO A 320 -0.30 -3.69 -18.38
N PRO A 321 0.53 -4.52 -17.73
CA PRO A 321 0.19 -5.91 -17.42
C PRO A 321 -1.15 -6.02 -16.68
N ARG A 322 -1.89 -7.13 -16.86
CA ARG A 322 -3.18 -7.35 -16.18
C ARG A 322 -3.07 -7.30 -14.65
N ILE A 323 -1.94 -7.74 -14.10
CA ILE A 323 -1.64 -7.66 -12.67
C ILE A 323 -1.53 -6.23 -12.14
N CYS A 324 -1.43 -5.21 -13.00
CA CYS A 324 -1.43 -3.81 -12.56
C CYS A 324 -2.85 -3.22 -12.43
N LYS A 325 -3.90 -4.01 -12.70
CA LYS A 325 -5.28 -3.52 -12.65
C LYS A 325 -5.71 -3.27 -11.20
N CYS A 326 -6.17 -2.05 -10.94
CA CYS A 326 -6.61 -1.62 -9.62
C CYS A 326 -8.14 -1.71 -9.46
N ALA A 327 -8.58 -1.95 -8.24
CA ALA A 327 -9.94 -1.63 -7.81
C ALA A 327 -10.00 -0.16 -7.38
N THR A 328 -10.78 0.62 -8.13
CA THR A 328 -10.98 2.06 -7.91
C THR A 328 -12.32 2.40 -7.29
N LYS A 329 -13.15 1.39 -7.00
CA LYS A 329 -14.46 1.54 -6.37
C LYS A 329 -14.51 0.73 -5.09
N ILE A 330 -14.94 1.40 -4.02
CA ILE A 330 -15.29 0.74 -2.76
C ILE A 330 -16.66 0.08 -2.94
N PRO A 331 -16.83 -1.21 -2.59
CA PRO A 331 -18.13 -1.88 -2.66
C PRO A 331 -19.12 -1.27 -1.66
N VAL A 332 -20.41 -1.40 -1.96
CA VAL A 332 -21.49 -0.99 -1.05
C VAL A 332 -21.43 -1.88 0.19
N VAL A 333 -21.50 -1.24 1.36
CA VAL A 333 -21.39 -1.90 2.67
C VAL A 333 -22.76 -2.41 3.10
N PRO A 334 -22.89 -3.67 3.55
CA PRO A 334 -24.13 -4.15 4.14
C PRO A 334 -24.42 -3.41 5.45
N THR A 335 -25.61 -2.78 5.53
CA THR A 335 -26.09 -2.05 6.71
C THR A 335 -27.18 -2.79 7.48
N TYR A 336 -27.62 -3.93 6.97
CA TYR A 336 -28.58 -4.84 7.60
C TYR A 336 -28.19 -6.30 7.28
N LEU A 337 -28.73 -7.24 8.05
CA LEU A 337 -28.63 -8.67 7.74
C LEU A 337 -29.62 -9.01 6.62
N PRO A 338 -29.25 -9.87 5.66
CA PRO A 338 -30.13 -10.27 4.57
C PRO A 338 -31.43 -10.93 5.04
#